data_AF-A0A947NRE1-F1
#
_entry.id   AF-A0A947NRE1-F1
#
_cell.length_a   1.000
_cell.length_b   1.000
_cell.length_c   1.000
_cell.angle_alpha   90.00
_cell.angle_beta   90.00
_cell.angle_gamma   90.00
#
_symmetry.space_group_name_H-M   'P 1'
#
loop_
_entity.id
_entity.type
_entity.pdbx_description
1 polymer ?
#
loop_
_entity_poly.entity_id
_entity_poly.type
_entity_poly.pdbx_seq_one_letter_code
_entity_poly.pdbx_strand_id
1 'polypeptide(L)'
;MSKLNLSHSPEFERLINDRLMQQRTTALRDVLRHQTQLLKEIEIDRLRIKRFEELWAAAEFVFAWRDWFAVSEIGQRFFHAFGDDVKSVLCVGKFWLGKPIEPTDRVCHARLLLNGRPPSPNKPAFLYQELHKGQVSKVLEIYDVTGFITTIHPNFLLEVNEQLHGNGVWDCIVRHLKVRVR
;
A
#
# COMPACT_ATOMS: atom_id res chain seq x y z
N MET A 1 20.62 51.07 61.73
CA MET A 1 19.83 50.33 60.74
C MET A 1 20.67 49.15 60.25
N SER A 2 20.48 47.96 60.82
CA SER A 2 21.18 46.76 60.35
C SER A 2 20.48 46.25 59.09
N LYS A 3 21.25 46.08 58.00
CA LYS A 3 20.80 45.36 56.81
C LYS A 3 20.69 43.89 57.23
N LEU A 4 19.47 43.40 57.38
CA LEU A 4 19.18 41.96 57.49
C LEU A 4 19.72 41.28 56.23
N ASN A 5 20.86 40.61 56.37
CA ASN A 5 21.53 39.86 55.32
C ASN A 5 20.75 38.53 55.14
N LEU A 6 19.63 38.61 54.41
CA LEU A 6 18.72 37.50 54.13
C LEU A 6 19.35 36.42 53.22
N SER A 7 20.58 36.62 52.73
CA SER A 7 21.26 35.74 51.79
C SER A 7 21.85 34.45 52.40
N HIS A 8 21.76 34.25 53.72
CA HIS A 8 22.31 33.07 54.42
C HIS A 8 21.31 32.41 55.37
N SER A 9 20.00 32.56 55.14
CA SER A 9 19.01 31.77 55.88
C SER A 9 19.01 30.33 55.35
N PRO A 10 19.17 29.31 56.22
CA PRO A 10 19.05 27.90 55.83
C PRO A 10 17.71 27.55 55.16
N GLU A 11 16.65 28.30 55.49
CA GLU A 11 15.34 28.16 54.86
C GLU A 11 15.33 28.68 53.42
N PHE A 12 16.06 29.77 53.15
CA PHE A 12 16.20 30.33 51.81
C PHE A 12 17.03 29.41 50.89
N GLU A 13 18.11 28.82 51.41
CA GLU A 13 18.90 27.81 50.69
C GLU A 13 18.09 26.54 50.39
N ARG A 14 17.25 26.08 51.33
CA ARG A 14 16.31 24.97 51.07
C ARG A 14 15.31 25.32 49.97
N LEU A 15 14.69 26.50 50.03
CA LEU A 15 13.71 26.94 49.03
C LEU A 15 14.32 27.04 47.62
N ILE A 16 15.55 27.52 47.51
CA ILE A 16 16.29 27.55 46.24
C ILE A 16 16.58 26.12 45.75
N ASN A 17 17.07 25.24 46.62
CA ASN A 17 17.36 23.86 46.24
C ASN A 17 16.10 23.09 45.82
N ASP A 18 14.98 23.27 46.52
CA ASP A 18 13.71 22.64 46.18
C ASP A 18 13.21 23.14 44.81
N ARG A 19 13.33 24.45 44.56
CA ARG A 19 12.92 25.05 43.27
C ARG A 19 13.82 24.59 42.12
N LEU A 20 15.14 24.49 42.34
CA LEU A 20 16.08 23.95 41.35
C LEU A 20 15.82 22.46 41.08
N MET A 21 15.51 21.67 42.10
CA MET A 21 15.16 20.26 41.96
C MET A 21 13.83 20.07 41.21
N GLN A 22 12.83 20.91 41.47
CA GLN A 22 11.57 20.91 40.72
C GLN A 22 11.76 21.31 39.26
N GLN A 23 12.59 22.33 38.99
CA GLN A 23 12.91 22.76 37.62
C GLN A 23 13.65 21.66 36.85
N ARG A 24 14.65 21.01 37.46
CA ARG A 24 15.39 19.89 36.86
C ARG A 24 14.49 18.70 36.59
N THR A 25 13.59 18.37 37.51
CA THR A 25 12.65 17.25 37.37
C THR A 25 11.65 17.49 36.24
N THR A 26 11.15 18.73 36.12
CA THR A 26 10.26 19.12 35.02
C THR A 26 11.00 19.06 33.68
N ALA A 27 12.19 19.62 33.59
CA ALA A 27 13.01 19.58 32.38
C ALA A 27 13.35 18.14 31.95
N LEU A 28 13.68 17.26 32.91
CA LEU A 28 13.92 15.85 32.63
C LEU A 28 12.65 15.13 32.14
N ARG A 29 11.48 15.43 32.71
CA ARG A 29 10.20 14.88 32.23
C ARG A 29 9.90 15.33 30.81
N ASP A 30 10.17 16.59 30.48
CA ASP A 30 9.94 17.13 29.14
C ASP A 30 10.89 16.49 28.12
N VAL A 31 12.17 16.31 28.48
CA VAL A 31 13.14 15.59 27.65
C VAL A 31 12.71 14.14 27.43
N LEU A 32 12.32 13.42 28.50
CA LEU A 32 11.87 12.03 28.39
C LEU A 32 10.60 11.91 27.54
N ARG A 33 9.65 12.83 27.70
CA ARG A 33 8.43 12.88 26.88
C ARG A 33 8.77 13.12 25.41
N HIS A 34 9.69 14.04 25.13
CA HIS A 34 10.13 14.32 23.76
C HIS A 34 10.88 13.14 23.15
N GLN A 35 11.80 12.51 23.87
CA GLN A 35 12.51 11.30 23.43
C GLN A 35 11.54 10.14 23.14
N THR A 36 10.54 9.95 24.00
CA THR A 36 9.50 8.94 23.79
C THR A 36 8.67 9.24 22.53
N GLN A 37 8.36 10.51 22.28
CA GLN A 37 7.64 10.92 21.08
C GLN A 37 8.47 10.67 19.80
N LEU A 38 9.75 11.05 19.80
CA LEU A 38 10.67 10.79 18.68
C LEU A 38 10.80 9.29 18.39
N LEU A 39 10.92 8.45 19.43
CA LEU A 39 10.98 7.00 19.26
C LEU A 39 9.71 6.44 18.61
N LYS A 40 8.53 6.95 18.97
CA LYS A 40 7.26 6.57 18.32
C LYS A 40 7.22 6.97 16.86
N GLU A 41 7.69 8.18 16.53
CA GLU A 41 7.74 8.66 15.14
C GLU A 41 8.68 7.82 14.29
N ILE A 42 9.87 7.49 14.81
CA ILE A 42 10.83 6.59 14.15
C ILE A 42 10.22 5.20 13.90
N GLU A 43 9.49 4.65 14.87
CA GLU A 43 8.86 3.33 14.72
C GLU A 43 7.73 3.34 13.68
N ILE A 44 6.93 4.41 13.66
CA ILE A 44 5.90 4.62 12.62
C ILE A 44 6.57 4.69 11.24
N ASP A 45 7.68 5.40 11.12
CA ASP A 45 8.39 5.53 9.84
C ASP A 45 9.02 4.22 9.40
N ARG A 46 9.58 3.42 10.31
CA ARG A 46 10.05 2.06 10.02
C ARG A 46 8.93 1.16 9.51
N LEU A 47 7.76 1.21 10.15
CA LEU A 47 6.59 0.45 9.72
C LEU A 47 6.11 0.89 8.32
N ARG A 48 6.13 2.20 8.03
CA ARG A 48 5.81 2.72 6.69
C ARG A 48 6.79 2.23 5.63
N ILE A 49 8.09 2.28 5.91
CA ILE A 49 9.14 1.79 5.00
C ILE A 49 8.95 0.30 4.74
N LYS A 50 8.85 -0.52 5.78
CA LYS A 50 8.63 -1.96 5.64
C LYS A 50 7.37 -2.27 4.83
N ARG A 51 6.29 -1.54 5.08
CA ARG A 51 5.04 -1.72 4.34
C ARG A 51 5.20 -1.33 2.87
N PHE A 52 5.98 -0.30 2.58
CA PHE A 52 6.30 0.09 1.21
C PHE A 52 7.13 -0.99 0.50
N GLU A 53 8.13 -1.57 1.16
CA GLU A 53 8.93 -2.68 0.63
C GLU A 53 8.06 -3.92 0.32
N GLU A 54 7.13 -4.28 1.22
CA GLU A 54 6.17 -5.37 1.00
C GLU A 54 5.31 -5.13 -0.25
N LEU A 55 4.80 -3.90 -0.42
CA LEU A 55 4.00 -3.53 -1.58
C LEU A 55 4.84 -3.52 -2.87
N TRP A 56 6.10 -3.09 -2.76
CA TRP A 56 7.03 -3.08 -3.87
C TRP A 56 7.32 -4.50 -4.36
N ALA A 57 7.69 -5.40 -3.45
CA ALA A 57 7.92 -6.80 -3.76
C ALA A 57 6.68 -7.48 -4.35
N ALA A 58 5.49 -7.17 -3.82
CA ALA A 58 4.23 -7.66 -4.38
C ALA A 58 4.02 -7.18 -5.83
N ALA A 59 4.24 -5.89 -6.10
CA ALA A 59 4.10 -5.35 -7.45
C ALA A 59 5.12 -5.94 -8.43
N GLU A 60 6.38 -6.08 -8.02
CA GLU A 60 7.43 -6.74 -8.82
C GLU A 60 7.03 -8.17 -9.17
N PHE A 61 6.50 -8.92 -8.20
CA PHE A 61 6.01 -10.27 -8.45
C PHE A 61 4.90 -10.30 -9.51
N VAL A 62 3.89 -9.42 -9.42
CA VAL A 62 2.80 -9.36 -10.41
C VAL A 62 3.33 -9.09 -11.82
N PHE A 63 4.32 -8.19 -11.94
CA PHE A 63 4.95 -7.90 -13.22
C PHE A 63 5.79 -9.06 -13.75
N ALA A 64 6.62 -9.67 -12.90
CA ALA A 64 7.41 -10.84 -13.24
C ALA A 64 6.53 -12.01 -13.70
N TRP A 65 5.42 -12.25 -12.98
CA TRP A 65 4.41 -13.24 -13.36
C TRP A 65 3.85 -12.96 -14.75
N ARG A 66 3.51 -11.69 -15.04
CA ARG A 66 2.94 -11.29 -16.33
C ARG A 66 3.94 -11.45 -17.47
N ASP A 67 5.20 -11.09 -17.25
CA ASP A 67 6.24 -11.22 -18.28
C ASP A 67 6.56 -12.69 -18.55
N TRP A 68 6.61 -13.53 -17.51
CA TRP A 68 6.68 -14.97 -17.65
C TRP A 68 5.46 -15.53 -18.41
N PHE A 69 4.24 -15.11 -18.04
CA PHE A 69 3.02 -15.54 -18.70
C PHE A 69 3.08 -15.19 -20.18
N ALA A 70 3.52 -13.98 -20.51
CA ALA A 70 3.57 -13.49 -21.87
C ALA A 70 4.46 -14.30 -22.82
N VAL A 71 5.54 -14.90 -22.29
CA VAL A 71 6.44 -15.75 -23.07
C VAL A 71 6.11 -17.24 -22.96
N SER A 72 5.26 -17.64 -22.01
CA SER A 72 4.82 -19.03 -21.84
C SER A 72 3.97 -19.52 -23.03
N GLU A 73 3.98 -20.82 -23.31
CA GLU A 73 3.14 -21.43 -24.36
C GLU A 73 1.65 -21.12 -24.14
N ILE A 74 1.19 -21.17 -22.89
CA ILE A 74 -0.20 -20.88 -22.52
C ILE A 74 -0.53 -19.41 -22.77
N GLY A 75 0.35 -18.49 -22.39
CA GLY A 75 0.13 -17.06 -22.61
C GLY A 75 0.18 -16.68 -24.09
N GLN A 76 1.05 -17.31 -24.88
CA GLN A 76 1.06 -17.14 -26.34
C GLN A 76 -0.27 -17.60 -26.97
N ARG A 77 -0.74 -18.80 -26.59
CA ARG A 77 -2.06 -19.32 -27.02
C ARG A 77 -3.20 -18.40 -26.61
N PHE A 78 -3.13 -17.87 -25.39
CA PHE A 78 -4.09 -16.91 -24.87
C PHE A 78 -4.08 -15.62 -25.69
N PHE A 79 -2.95 -14.97 -25.88
CA PHE A 79 -2.85 -13.73 -26.66
C PHE A 79 -3.29 -13.93 -28.12
N HIS A 80 -2.93 -15.05 -28.73
CA HIS A 80 -3.38 -15.41 -30.07
C HIS A 80 -4.91 -15.57 -30.14
N ALA A 81 -5.54 -16.21 -29.15
CA ALA A 81 -6.98 -16.46 -29.16
C ALA A 81 -7.83 -15.22 -28.87
N PHE A 82 -7.28 -14.25 -28.13
CA PHE A 82 -8.04 -13.09 -27.65
C PHE A 82 -7.88 -11.85 -28.52
N GLY A 83 -6.78 -11.72 -29.27
CA GLY A 83 -6.56 -10.58 -30.15
C GLY A 83 -6.40 -9.26 -29.40
N ASP A 84 -6.30 -8.19 -30.17
CA ASP A 84 -5.79 -6.88 -29.73
C ASP A 84 -6.71 -6.07 -28.81
N ASP A 85 -8.01 -6.38 -28.80
CA ASP A 85 -9.04 -5.59 -28.11
C ASP A 85 -9.56 -6.25 -26.83
N VAL A 86 -9.15 -7.49 -26.55
CA VAL A 86 -9.74 -8.25 -25.44
C VAL A 86 -8.91 -8.13 -24.17
N LYS A 87 -9.61 -7.70 -23.12
CA LYS A 87 -9.10 -7.57 -21.76
C LYS A 87 -9.66 -8.73 -20.94
N SER A 88 -8.78 -9.53 -20.34
CA SER A 88 -9.22 -10.59 -19.44
C SER A 88 -9.11 -10.15 -18.00
N VAL A 89 -10.13 -10.51 -17.22
CA VAL A 89 -10.18 -10.20 -15.80
C VAL A 89 -9.21 -11.12 -15.05
N LEU A 90 -8.17 -10.54 -14.47
CA LEU A 90 -7.16 -11.26 -13.68
C LEU A 90 -7.59 -11.37 -12.22
N CYS A 91 -8.06 -10.26 -11.65
CA CYS A 91 -8.49 -10.16 -10.26
C CYS A 91 -9.70 -9.21 -10.15
N VAL A 92 -10.62 -9.52 -9.25
CA VAL A 92 -11.72 -8.63 -8.84
C VAL A 92 -11.75 -8.59 -7.33
N GLY A 93 -11.81 -7.41 -6.75
CA GLY A 93 -11.88 -7.20 -5.31
C GLY A 93 -12.75 -6.00 -4.96
N LYS A 94 -13.11 -5.84 -3.69
CA LYS A 94 -13.92 -4.71 -3.23
C LYS A 94 -13.04 -3.54 -2.82
N PHE A 95 -12.70 -2.66 -3.76
CA PHE A 95 -11.86 -1.49 -3.48
C PHE A 95 -12.33 -0.22 -4.18
N TRP A 96 -12.10 0.91 -3.52
CA TRP A 96 -12.28 2.25 -4.04
C TRP A 96 -11.04 3.08 -3.70
N LEU A 97 -10.46 3.79 -4.66
CA LEU A 97 -9.36 4.71 -4.40
C LEU A 97 -9.83 5.82 -3.45
N GLY A 98 -9.47 5.68 -2.17
CA GLY A 98 -9.62 6.70 -1.14
C GLY A 98 -10.30 6.24 0.15
N LYS A 99 -11.02 5.11 0.16
CA LYS A 99 -11.63 4.55 1.39
C LYS A 99 -11.77 3.02 1.30
N PRO A 100 -11.58 2.28 2.42
CA PRO A 100 -12.07 0.92 2.51
C PRO A 100 -13.55 0.88 2.16
N ILE A 101 -13.94 -0.05 1.29
CA ILE A 101 -15.35 -0.29 1.01
C ILE A 101 -15.91 -1.15 2.15
N GLU A 102 -17.06 -0.76 2.67
CA GLU A 102 -17.78 -1.56 3.66
C GLU A 102 -18.06 -2.97 3.11
N PRO A 103 -17.85 -4.05 3.89
CA PRO A 103 -18.07 -5.42 3.41
C PRO A 103 -19.47 -5.66 2.84
N THR A 104 -20.47 -4.90 3.30
CA THR A 104 -21.87 -4.95 2.88
C THR A 104 -22.14 -4.26 1.54
N ASP A 105 -21.27 -3.37 1.10
CA ASP A 105 -21.41 -2.70 -0.18
C ASP A 105 -21.09 -3.71 -1.30
N ARG A 106 -22.10 -3.99 -2.12
CA ARG A 106 -22.03 -4.91 -3.28
C ARG A 106 -21.94 -4.15 -4.60
N VAL A 107 -21.99 -2.82 -4.56
CA VAL A 107 -22.08 -2.01 -5.78
C VAL A 107 -20.71 -1.54 -6.25
N CYS A 108 -19.74 -1.39 -5.36
CA CYS A 108 -18.40 -0.91 -5.68
C CYS A 108 -17.37 -2.07 -5.72
N HIS A 109 -16.66 -2.20 -6.83
CA HIS A 109 -15.57 -3.16 -6.98
C HIS A 109 -14.47 -2.62 -7.89
N ALA A 110 -13.27 -3.15 -7.72
CA ALA A 110 -12.14 -2.91 -8.59
C ALA A 110 -11.77 -4.20 -9.31
N ARG A 111 -11.27 -4.10 -10.55
CA ARG A 111 -10.73 -5.22 -11.28
C ARG A 111 -9.41 -4.87 -11.92
N LEU A 112 -8.50 -5.84 -11.91
CA LEU A 112 -7.27 -5.79 -12.66
C LEU A 112 -7.45 -6.60 -13.93
N LEU A 113 -7.26 -5.94 -15.07
CA LEU A 113 -7.39 -6.56 -16.37
C LEU A 113 -6.00 -6.78 -16.96
N LEU A 114 -5.73 -8.01 -17.40
CA LEU A 114 -4.60 -8.33 -18.23
C LEU A 114 -4.90 -7.89 -19.66
N ASN A 115 -4.02 -7.07 -20.23
CA ASN A 115 -4.09 -6.70 -21.63
C ASN A 115 -3.59 -7.86 -22.50
N GLY A 116 -4.36 -8.27 -23.50
CA GLY A 116 -4.07 -9.43 -24.35
C GLY A 116 -2.86 -9.29 -25.29
N ARG A 117 -2.03 -8.27 -25.11
CA ARG A 117 -0.90 -7.94 -25.99
C ARG A 117 0.44 -8.25 -25.30
N PRO A 118 1.47 -8.65 -26.08
CA PRO A 118 2.83 -8.77 -25.58
C PRO A 118 3.34 -7.45 -24.93
N PRO A 119 4.33 -7.53 -24.03
CA PRO A 119 5.01 -6.36 -23.47
C PRO A 119 5.43 -5.35 -24.55
N SER A 120 4.99 -4.10 -24.41
CA SER A 120 5.42 -2.99 -25.27
C SER A 120 5.47 -1.71 -24.44
N PRO A 121 6.48 -0.84 -24.62
CA PRO A 121 6.62 0.39 -23.85
C PRO A 121 5.42 1.35 -24.00
N ASN A 122 4.73 1.28 -25.15
CA ASN A 122 3.64 2.19 -25.50
C ASN A 122 2.26 1.61 -25.20
N LYS A 123 2.18 0.47 -24.51
CA LYS A 123 0.90 -0.17 -24.19
C LYS A 123 0.90 -0.60 -22.72
N PRO A 124 -0.21 -0.37 -21.99
CA PRO A 124 -0.26 -0.73 -20.58
C PRO A 124 -0.20 -2.25 -20.41
N ALA A 125 0.60 -2.70 -19.44
CA ALA A 125 0.65 -4.09 -19.01
C ALA A 125 -0.70 -4.51 -18.39
N PHE A 126 -1.27 -3.62 -17.59
CA PHE A 126 -2.56 -3.83 -16.95
C PHE A 126 -3.48 -2.61 -17.10
N LEU A 127 -4.77 -2.87 -17.04
CA LEU A 127 -5.76 -1.84 -16.80
C LEU A 127 -6.42 -2.08 -15.46
N TYR A 128 -6.37 -1.07 -14.60
CA TYR A 128 -7.17 -1.04 -13.39
C TYR A 128 -8.50 -0.35 -13.68
N GLN A 129 -9.60 -0.98 -13.28
CA GLN A 129 -10.92 -0.40 -13.45
C GLN A 129 -11.70 -0.45 -12.15
N GLU A 130 -12.31 0.68 -11.81
CA GLU A 130 -13.32 0.75 -10.75
C GLU A 130 -14.69 0.68 -11.39
N LEU A 131 -15.58 -0.04 -10.73
CA LEU A 131 -16.95 -0.23 -11.15
C LEU A 131 -17.87 0.14 -10.00
N HIS A 132 -18.88 0.95 -10.32
CA HIS A 132 -19.97 1.30 -9.42
C HIS A 132 -21.29 0.88 -10.06
N LYS A 133 -22.04 0.01 -9.38
CA LYS A 133 -23.30 -0.59 -9.89
C LYS A 133 -23.12 -1.26 -11.26
N GLY A 134 -21.98 -1.91 -11.46
CA GLY A 134 -21.62 -2.60 -12.71
C GLY A 134 -21.17 -1.69 -13.85
N GLN A 135 -21.19 -0.37 -13.67
CA GLN A 135 -20.70 0.60 -14.65
C GLN A 135 -19.27 0.99 -14.35
N VAL A 136 -18.43 1.11 -15.38
CA VAL A 136 -17.04 1.57 -15.23
C VAL A 136 -17.04 3.04 -14.81
N SER A 137 -16.58 3.31 -13.59
CA SER A 137 -16.48 4.68 -13.05
C SER A 137 -15.10 5.29 -13.29
N LYS A 138 -14.05 4.46 -13.36
CA LYS A 138 -12.67 4.90 -13.52
C LYS A 138 -11.84 3.86 -14.25
N VAL A 139 -10.91 4.30 -15.07
CA VAL A 139 -9.91 3.45 -15.75
C VAL A 139 -8.54 4.08 -15.55
N LEU A 140 -7.56 3.26 -15.17
CA LEU A 140 -6.17 3.65 -15.01
C LEU A 140 -5.29 2.67 -15.76
N GLU A 141 -4.32 3.23 -16.49
CA GLU A 141 -3.36 2.48 -17.28
C GLU A 141 -2.07 2.28 -16.49
N ILE A 142 -1.61 1.04 -16.41
CA ILE A 142 -0.44 0.67 -15.62
C ILE A 142 0.60 0.09 -16.56
N TYR A 143 1.72 0.80 -16.65
CA TYR A 143 2.83 0.48 -17.55
C TYR A 143 3.97 -0.24 -16.83
N ASP A 144 4.22 0.10 -15.57
CA ASP A 144 5.34 -0.38 -14.77
C ASP A 144 4.98 -0.54 -13.28
N VAL A 145 5.93 -1.10 -12.52
CA VAL A 145 5.84 -1.35 -11.07
C VAL A 145 5.53 -0.07 -10.29
N THR A 146 6.20 1.04 -10.63
CA THR A 146 6.01 2.34 -9.97
C THR A 146 4.59 2.83 -10.16
N GLY A 147 4.08 2.81 -11.40
CA GLY A 147 2.71 3.14 -11.73
C GLY A 147 1.72 2.25 -11.00
N PHE A 148 2.02 0.96 -10.85
CA PHE A 148 1.15 0.02 -10.15
C PHE A 148 1.01 0.36 -8.66
N ILE A 149 2.11 0.61 -7.95
CA ILE A 149 2.12 0.92 -6.52
C ILE A 149 1.50 2.28 -6.21
N THR A 150 1.77 3.27 -7.07
CA THR A 150 1.32 4.66 -6.86
C THR A 150 -0.14 4.88 -7.25
N THR A 151 -0.67 4.06 -8.17
CA THR A 151 -2.00 4.27 -8.76
C THR A 151 -3.07 3.39 -8.13
N ILE A 152 -2.70 2.24 -7.57
CA ILE A 152 -3.64 1.27 -7.01
C ILE A 152 -3.70 1.35 -5.48
N HIS A 153 -4.88 1.05 -4.93
CA HIS A 153 -5.05 0.90 -3.49
C HIS A 153 -4.16 -0.25 -2.93
N PRO A 154 -3.30 -0.01 -1.91
CA PRO A 154 -2.35 -1.01 -1.40
C PRO A 154 -2.94 -2.38 -1.05
N ASN A 155 -4.14 -2.41 -0.45
CA ASN A 155 -4.79 -3.68 -0.10
C ASN A 155 -5.26 -4.47 -1.34
N PHE A 156 -5.63 -3.80 -2.44
CA PHE A 156 -5.97 -4.48 -3.69
C PHE A 156 -4.72 -5.11 -4.29
N LEU A 157 -3.57 -4.43 -4.24
CA LEU A 157 -2.31 -4.97 -4.70
C LEU A 157 -1.91 -6.25 -3.95
N LEU A 158 -2.06 -6.26 -2.63
CA LEU A 158 -1.79 -7.47 -1.83
C LEU A 158 -2.74 -8.62 -2.16
N GLU A 159 -4.03 -8.32 -2.38
CA GLU A 159 -5.00 -9.32 -2.79
C GLU A 159 -4.68 -9.90 -4.18
N VAL A 160 -4.30 -9.05 -5.14
CA VAL A 160 -3.81 -9.50 -6.46
C VAL A 160 -2.60 -10.42 -6.30
N ASN A 161 -1.63 -10.02 -5.49
CA ASN A 161 -0.41 -10.80 -5.24
C ASN A 161 -0.74 -12.18 -4.64
N GLU A 162 -1.60 -12.23 -3.63
CA GLU A 162 -2.05 -13.48 -3.00
C GLU A 162 -2.79 -14.39 -4.00
N GLN A 163 -3.69 -13.83 -4.82
CA GLN A 163 -4.42 -14.60 -5.84
C GLN A 163 -3.48 -15.19 -6.90
N LEU A 164 -2.45 -14.45 -7.32
CA LEU A 164 -1.48 -14.91 -8.31
C LEU A 164 -0.49 -15.94 -7.77
N HIS A 165 -0.20 -15.91 -6.46
CA HIS A 165 0.53 -16.98 -5.78
C HIS A 165 -0.33 -18.24 -5.57
N GLY A 166 -1.66 -18.12 -5.62
CA GLY A 166 -2.60 -19.22 -5.46
C GLY A 166 -2.95 -19.96 -6.76
N ASN A 167 -3.69 -21.07 -6.62
CA ASN A 167 -4.13 -21.87 -7.77
C ASN A 167 -5.33 -21.27 -8.54
N GLY A 168 -6.03 -20.27 -7.97
CA GLY A 168 -7.32 -19.79 -8.47
C GLY A 168 -7.28 -18.97 -9.76
N VAL A 169 -6.18 -18.24 -10.02
CA VAL A 169 -6.05 -17.43 -11.25
C VAL A 169 -5.95 -18.33 -12.49
N TRP A 170 -5.30 -19.47 -12.37
CA TRP A 170 -5.17 -20.44 -13.45
C TRP A 170 -6.51 -21.00 -13.91
N ASP A 171 -7.41 -21.30 -12.97
CA ASP A 171 -8.75 -21.79 -13.29
C ASP A 171 -9.56 -20.76 -14.09
N CYS A 172 -9.39 -19.47 -13.82
CA CYS A 172 -10.04 -18.39 -14.56
C CYS A 172 -9.51 -18.29 -16.01
N ILE A 173 -8.19 -18.31 -16.18
CA ILE A 173 -7.53 -18.24 -17.50
C ILE A 173 -7.89 -19.47 -18.35
N VAL A 174 -7.79 -20.66 -17.77
CA VAL A 174 -8.11 -21.93 -18.44
C VAL A 174 -9.60 -22.00 -18.80
N ARG A 175 -10.50 -21.53 -17.93
CA ARG A 175 -11.94 -21.48 -18.23
C ARG A 175 -12.24 -20.54 -19.40
N HIS A 176 -11.64 -19.36 -19.43
CA HIS A 176 -11.79 -18.42 -20.56
C HIS A 176 -11.27 -19.02 -21.88
N LEU A 177 -10.13 -19.71 -21.84
CA LEU A 177 -9.59 -20.41 -23.01
C LEU A 177 -10.53 -21.54 -23.50
N LYS A 178 -11.08 -22.35 -22.59
CA LYS A 178 -11.97 -23.47 -22.93
C LYS A 178 -13.31 -23.02 -23.52
N VAL A 179 -13.85 -21.87 -23.11
CA VAL A 179 -15.14 -21.36 -23.59
C VAL A 179 -15.08 -20.86 -25.04
N ARG A 180 -13.92 -20.42 -25.53
CA ARG A 180 -13.77 -19.87 -26.89
C ARG A 180 -13.21 -20.84 -27.94
N VAL A 181 -12.72 -22.02 -27.56
CA VAL A 181 -12.24 -23.06 -28.50
C VAL A 181 -13.40 -23.99 -28.92
N ARG A 182 -14.56 -23.43 -29.27
CA ARG A 182 -15.68 -24.17 -29.87
C ARG A 182 -15.86 -23.79 -31.32
#